data_AF-A0A4Q3ABR8-F1
#
_entry.id   AF-A0A4Q3ABR8-F1
#
_cell.length_a   1.000
_cell.length_b   1.000
_cell.length_c   1.000
_cell.angle_alpha   90.00
_cell.angle_beta   90.00
_cell.angle_gamma   90.00
#
_symmetry.space_group_name_H-M   'P 1'
#
loop_
_entity.id
_entity.type
_entity.pdbx_description
1 polymer ?
#
loop_
_entity_poly.entity_id
_entity_poly.type
_entity_poly.pdbx_seq_one_letter_code
_entity_poly.pdbx_strand_id
1 'polypeptide(L)'
;PGDILYVPPGFAHDGVAVGDDCMTYSIGFRAPSRGDLVSAFADHVLDTLNEDDRYTDGVLRADAHPGEISADALERLHDMVTEPLKDRASFAAWFAAYVTAPKDDRIDWAPDLAITAGDLQGDNRAPIAFVRNPASRFAFIREDDTALTLFVDGQSYPCRGPMADVCERVCAETRFALEPEQLANPDVAALIVDLVNRGCIALDDPD
;
A
#
# COMPACT_ATOMS: atom_id res chain seq x y z
N PRO A 1 7.99 -8.57 34.32
CA PRO A 1 7.36 -8.48 32.99
C PRO A 1 7.27 -7.02 32.53
N GLY A 2 7.64 -6.72 31.28
CA GLY A 2 7.58 -5.36 30.72
C GLY A 2 8.87 -4.85 30.09
N ASP A 3 10.00 -5.55 30.28
CA ASP A 3 11.25 -5.22 29.60
C ASP A 3 11.14 -5.46 28.09
N ILE A 4 11.79 -4.59 27.32
CA ILE A 4 11.82 -4.66 25.85
C ILE A 4 13.27 -4.78 25.38
N LEU A 5 13.53 -5.77 24.53
CA LEU A 5 14.80 -5.92 23.83
C LEU A 5 14.61 -5.53 22.35
N TYR A 6 15.29 -4.47 21.92
CA TYR A 6 15.39 -4.13 20.50
C TYR A 6 16.61 -4.83 19.88
N VAL A 7 16.38 -5.61 18.84
CA VAL A 7 17.44 -6.30 18.08
C VAL A 7 17.44 -5.77 16.65
N PRO A 8 18.49 -5.04 16.22
CA PRO A 8 18.59 -4.60 14.83
C PRO A 8 18.89 -5.77 13.88
N PRO A 9 18.63 -5.62 12.56
CA PRO A 9 18.98 -6.64 11.57
C PRO A 9 20.46 -7.01 11.61
N GLY A 10 20.77 -8.30 11.39
CA GLY A 10 22.14 -8.81 11.34
C GLY A 10 22.73 -9.29 12.67
N PHE A 11 21.97 -9.21 13.77
CA PHE A 11 22.39 -9.70 15.08
C PHE A 11 21.71 -11.03 15.43
N ALA A 12 22.52 -12.04 15.73
CA ALA A 12 22.03 -13.30 16.28
C ALA A 12 21.53 -13.07 17.71
N HIS A 13 20.42 -13.73 18.07
CA HIS A 13 19.88 -13.74 19.42
C HIS A 13 19.41 -15.15 19.76
N ASP A 14 19.54 -15.53 21.03
CA ASP A 14 19.12 -16.82 21.57
C ASP A 14 18.42 -16.56 22.91
N GLY A 15 17.14 -16.92 23.00
CA GLY A 15 16.30 -16.65 24.15
C GLY A 15 15.90 -17.95 24.84
N VAL A 16 16.28 -18.11 26.11
CA VAL A 16 15.93 -19.27 26.93
C VAL A 16 14.92 -18.83 28.00
N ALA A 17 13.76 -19.48 28.03
CA ALA A 17 12.77 -19.27 29.08
C ALA A 17 13.30 -19.76 30.43
N VAL A 18 13.14 -18.95 31.48
CA VAL A 18 13.52 -19.30 32.85
C VAL A 18 12.27 -19.22 33.74
N GLY A 19 11.97 -20.32 34.43
CA GLY A 19 10.76 -20.48 35.24
C GLY A 19 9.57 -21.03 34.46
N ASP A 20 8.47 -21.25 35.16
CA ASP A 20 7.21 -21.69 34.57
C ASP A 20 6.44 -20.46 34.02
N ASP A 21 5.77 -20.61 32.88
CA ASP A 21 4.90 -19.60 32.23
C ASP A 21 5.59 -18.33 31.67
N CYS A 22 6.67 -18.49 30.90
CA CYS A 22 7.27 -17.39 30.12
C CYS A 22 6.57 -17.19 28.76
N MET A 23 6.15 -15.95 28.46
CA MET A 23 5.66 -15.55 27.13
C MET A 23 6.50 -14.39 26.56
N THR A 24 6.73 -14.39 25.25
CA THR A 24 7.47 -13.35 24.53
C THR A 24 6.64 -12.84 23.35
N TYR A 25 6.53 -11.51 23.20
CA TYR A 25 5.88 -10.87 22.06
C TYR A 25 6.95 -10.29 21.12
N SER A 26 7.07 -10.86 19.92
CA SER A 26 8.02 -10.40 18.92
C SER A 26 7.37 -9.46 17.92
N ILE A 27 7.67 -8.16 18.01
CA ILE A 27 7.18 -7.13 17.08
C ILE A 27 8.21 -6.96 15.97
N GLY A 28 7.97 -7.62 14.84
CA GLY A 28 8.85 -7.58 13.68
C GLY A 28 8.59 -6.38 12.75
N PHE A 29 9.66 -5.72 12.32
CA PHE A 29 9.63 -4.73 11.23
C PHE A 29 9.99 -5.39 9.91
N ARG A 30 9.58 -4.77 8.80
CA ARG A 30 9.83 -5.29 7.45
C ARG A 30 10.49 -4.22 6.60
N ALA A 31 11.46 -4.65 5.80
CA ALA A 31 12.07 -3.85 4.75
C ALA A 31 12.24 -4.75 3.52
N PRO A 32 11.72 -4.38 2.34
CA PRO A 32 11.96 -5.15 1.13
C PRO A 32 13.45 -5.11 0.77
N SER A 33 13.96 -6.22 0.25
CA SER A 33 15.31 -6.26 -0.31
C SER A 33 15.37 -5.54 -1.65
N ARG A 34 16.58 -5.20 -2.12
CA ARG A 34 16.76 -4.70 -3.48
C ARG A 34 16.22 -5.68 -4.54
N GLY A 35 16.39 -6.99 -4.31
CA GLY A 35 15.87 -8.02 -5.21
C GLY A 35 14.34 -8.01 -5.27
N ASP A 36 13.68 -7.89 -4.12
CA ASP A 36 12.21 -7.79 -4.04
C ASP A 36 11.70 -6.58 -4.81
N LEU A 37 12.35 -5.42 -4.63
CA LEU A 37 11.97 -4.18 -5.32
C LEU A 37 12.12 -4.30 -6.83
N VAL A 38 13.26 -4.80 -7.31
CA VAL A 38 13.52 -4.94 -8.75
C VAL A 38 12.55 -5.94 -9.39
N SER A 39 12.36 -7.10 -8.76
CA SER A 39 11.48 -8.13 -9.31
C SER A 39 10.03 -7.67 -9.35
N ALA A 40 9.47 -7.24 -8.21
CA ALA A 40 8.06 -6.93 -8.11
C ALA A 40 7.68 -5.64 -8.87
N PHE A 41 8.61 -4.68 -9.03
CA PHE A 41 8.36 -3.51 -9.88
C PHE A 41 8.45 -3.86 -11.36
N ALA A 42 9.40 -4.71 -11.76
CA ALA A 42 9.46 -5.19 -13.13
C ALA A 42 8.17 -5.92 -13.52
N ASP A 43 7.65 -6.79 -12.63
CA ASP A 43 6.36 -7.47 -12.85
C ASP A 43 5.22 -6.47 -13.06
N HIS A 44 5.15 -5.41 -12.24
CA HIS A 44 4.15 -4.35 -12.41
C HIS A 44 4.31 -3.59 -13.73
N VAL A 45 5.54 -3.29 -14.14
CA VAL A 45 5.79 -2.57 -15.39
C VAL A 45 5.37 -3.42 -16.59
N LEU A 46 5.60 -4.73 -16.55
CA LEU A 46 5.17 -5.65 -17.62
C LEU A 46 3.68 -5.54 -17.93
N ASP A 47 2.83 -5.32 -16.92
CA ASP A 47 1.37 -5.16 -17.11
C ASP A 47 0.99 -3.90 -17.92
N THR A 48 1.91 -2.94 -18.07
CA THR A 48 1.69 -1.68 -18.78
C THR A 48 2.37 -1.61 -20.15
N LEU A 49 3.26 -2.55 -20.47
CA LEU A 49 4.01 -2.56 -21.72
C LEU A 49 3.17 -3.09 -22.89
N ASN A 50 3.43 -2.52 -24.07
CA ASN A 50 2.84 -3.00 -25.32
C ASN A 50 3.72 -4.11 -25.92
N GLU A 51 3.12 -5.27 -26.24
CA GLU A 51 3.82 -6.41 -26.87
C GLU A 51 4.40 -6.11 -28.26
N ASP A 52 3.87 -5.07 -28.93
CA ASP A 52 4.33 -4.64 -30.26
C ASP A 52 5.52 -3.65 -30.19
N ASP A 53 5.88 -3.15 -28.99
CA ASP A 53 7.05 -2.30 -28.82
C ASP A 53 8.33 -3.15 -28.89
N ARG A 54 8.89 -3.25 -30.10
CA ARG A 54 10.04 -4.09 -30.41
C ARG A 54 11.24 -3.23 -30.77
N TYR A 55 12.41 -3.69 -30.35
CA TYR A 55 13.67 -3.13 -30.81
C TYR A 55 13.72 -3.12 -32.35
N THR A 56 14.05 -1.96 -32.91
CA THR A 56 14.24 -1.75 -34.33
C THR A 56 15.67 -1.34 -34.60
N ASP A 57 16.31 -1.97 -35.59
CA ASP A 57 17.67 -1.58 -35.96
C ASP A 57 17.70 -0.17 -36.52
N GLY A 58 18.75 0.57 -36.15
CA GLY A 58 19.06 1.86 -36.73
C GLY A 58 19.68 1.71 -38.12
N VAL A 59 20.42 2.72 -38.55
CA VAL A 59 21.15 2.66 -39.82
C VAL A 59 22.29 1.66 -39.71
N LEU A 60 22.12 0.50 -40.34
CA LEU A 60 23.16 -0.52 -40.44
C LEU A 60 24.33 0.01 -41.30
N ARG A 61 25.54 -0.10 -40.78
CA ARG A 61 26.75 0.28 -41.51
C ARG A 61 27.26 -0.89 -42.34
N ALA A 62 27.57 -0.64 -43.61
CA ALA A 62 28.03 -1.68 -44.54
C ALA A 62 29.42 -2.26 -44.19
N ASP A 63 30.21 -1.57 -43.37
CA ASP A 63 31.52 -1.98 -42.88
C ASP A 63 31.49 -2.66 -41.50
N ALA A 64 30.30 -2.89 -40.92
CA ALA A 64 30.14 -3.49 -39.61
C ALA A 64 30.60 -4.97 -39.58
N HIS A 65 31.22 -5.38 -38.47
CA HIS A 65 31.60 -6.77 -38.25
C HIS A 65 30.36 -7.60 -37.86
N PRO A 66 30.03 -8.70 -38.56
CA PRO A 66 28.76 -9.41 -38.34
C PRO A 66 28.63 -10.12 -36.98
N GLY A 67 29.75 -10.33 -36.28
CA GLY A 67 29.75 -10.89 -34.92
C GLY A 67 29.78 -9.84 -33.81
N GLU A 68 29.79 -8.54 -34.14
CA GLU A 68 29.80 -7.46 -33.15
C GLU A 68 28.37 -7.11 -32.74
N ILE A 69 28.09 -7.07 -31.44
CA ILE A 69 26.95 -6.34 -30.90
C ILE A 69 27.45 -4.92 -30.66
N SER A 70 27.01 -3.98 -31.50
CA SER A 70 27.54 -2.61 -31.46
C SER A 70 27.23 -1.93 -30.13
N ALA A 71 28.09 -1.00 -29.73
CA ALA A 71 27.85 -0.17 -28.56
C ALA A 71 26.52 0.60 -28.65
N ASP A 72 26.17 1.08 -29.86
CA ASP A 72 24.90 1.75 -30.15
C ASP A 72 23.69 0.82 -29.90
N ALA A 73 23.74 -0.43 -30.36
CA ALA A 73 22.67 -1.39 -30.13
C ALA A 73 22.51 -1.70 -28.63
N LEU A 74 23.62 -1.87 -27.90
CA LEU A 74 23.60 -2.07 -26.45
C LEU A 74 23.01 -0.89 -25.69
N GLU A 75 23.39 0.34 -26.06
CA GLU A 75 22.86 1.57 -25.46
C GLU A 75 21.35 1.68 -25.68
N ARG A 76 20.89 1.49 -26.92
CA ARG A 76 19.46 1.56 -27.27
C ARG A 76 18.64 0.47 -26.58
N LEU A 77 19.14 -0.76 -26.48
CA LEU A 77 18.46 -1.85 -25.77
C LEU A 77 18.43 -1.62 -24.26
N HIS A 78 19.52 -1.10 -23.69
CA HIS A 78 19.56 -0.74 -22.27
C HIS A 78 18.59 0.40 -21.95
N ASP A 79 18.51 1.41 -22.83
CA ASP A 79 17.53 2.49 -22.69
C ASP A 79 16.10 1.95 -22.83
N MET A 80 15.83 1.08 -23.80
CA MET A 80 14.52 0.45 -23.97
C MET A 80 14.06 -0.30 -22.72
N VAL A 81 14.95 -1.03 -22.04
CA VAL A 81 14.62 -1.73 -20.78
C VAL A 81 14.47 -0.77 -19.60
N THR A 82 15.28 0.29 -19.55
CA THR A 82 15.33 1.18 -18.37
C THR A 82 14.35 2.35 -18.42
N GLU A 83 13.89 2.76 -19.60
CA GLU A 83 12.92 3.85 -19.79
C GLU A 83 11.64 3.64 -18.97
N PRO A 84 10.92 2.50 -19.08
CA PRO A 84 9.68 2.32 -18.34
C PRO A 84 9.90 2.20 -16.84
N LEU A 85 11.10 1.78 -16.41
CA LEU A 85 11.49 1.71 -14.99
C LEU A 85 11.82 3.08 -14.38
N LYS A 86 11.95 4.15 -15.19
CA LYS A 86 12.32 5.49 -14.72
C LYS A 86 11.11 6.33 -14.29
N ASP A 87 9.88 5.89 -14.55
CA ASP A 87 8.68 6.61 -14.10
C ASP A 87 8.55 6.58 -12.57
N ARG A 88 8.90 7.71 -11.95
CA ARG A 88 8.85 7.89 -10.50
C ARG A 88 7.42 7.93 -9.96
N ALA A 89 6.46 8.42 -10.73
CA ALA A 89 5.08 8.50 -10.30
C ALA A 89 4.45 7.10 -10.27
N SER A 90 4.64 6.33 -11.36
CA SER A 90 4.27 4.91 -11.40
C SER A 90 4.95 4.13 -10.27
N PHE A 91 6.26 4.29 -10.08
CA PHE A 91 6.99 3.63 -8.99
C PHE A 91 6.41 3.96 -7.60
N ALA A 92 6.11 5.23 -7.34
CA ALA A 92 5.58 5.64 -6.04
C ALA A 92 4.19 5.01 -5.77
N ALA A 93 3.29 5.06 -6.75
CA ALA A 93 1.96 4.46 -6.64
C ALA A 93 2.03 2.93 -6.46
N TRP A 94 2.83 2.26 -7.29
CA TRP A 94 3.09 0.82 -7.17
C TRP A 94 3.66 0.47 -5.80
N PHE A 95 4.67 1.20 -5.33
CA PHE A 95 5.34 0.89 -4.08
C PHE A 95 4.37 1.00 -2.90
N ALA A 96 3.55 2.05 -2.84
CA ALA A 96 2.57 2.21 -1.78
C ALA A 96 1.53 1.09 -1.77
N ALA A 97 1.05 0.65 -2.94
CA ALA A 97 0.21 -0.54 -3.04
C ALA A 97 0.96 -1.81 -2.58
N TYR A 98 2.19 -2.01 -3.04
CA TYR A 98 3.02 -3.17 -2.70
C TYR A 98 3.29 -3.29 -1.19
N VAL A 99 3.60 -2.19 -0.49
CA VAL A 99 3.90 -2.26 0.96
C VAL A 99 2.65 -2.43 1.81
N THR A 100 1.50 -1.94 1.32
CA THR A 100 0.23 -2.04 2.05
C THR A 100 -0.48 -3.36 1.79
N ALA A 101 -0.17 -4.08 0.70
CA ALA A 101 -0.78 -5.36 0.40
C ALA A 101 -0.75 -6.34 1.59
N PRO A 102 -1.89 -6.99 1.91
CA PRO A 102 -1.97 -7.93 3.02
C PRO A 102 -1.11 -9.17 2.71
N LYS A 103 -0.45 -9.72 3.72
CA LYS A 103 0.34 -10.98 3.58
C LYS A 103 -0.35 -12.18 4.21
N ASP A 104 -1.42 -11.95 4.95
CA ASP A 104 -2.15 -12.96 5.69
C ASP A 104 -3.63 -12.59 5.63
N ASP A 105 -4.42 -13.42 4.96
CA ASP A 105 -5.84 -13.26 4.70
C ASP A 105 -6.69 -14.19 5.59
N ARG A 106 -6.08 -14.84 6.59
CA ARG A 106 -6.75 -15.88 7.38
C ARG A 106 -7.81 -15.37 8.35
N ILE A 107 -7.81 -14.07 8.66
CA ILE A 107 -8.79 -13.46 9.57
C ILE A 107 -9.61 -12.46 8.77
N ASP A 108 -10.86 -12.84 8.52
CA ASP A 108 -11.84 -11.96 7.92
C ASP A 108 -12.41 -11.01 9.00
N TRP A 109 -12.29 -9.71 8.75
CA TRP A 109 -12.86 -8.63 9.56
C TRP A 109 -14.05 -7.96 8.88
N ALA A 110 -14.43 -8.44 7.68
CA ALA A 110 -15.62 -7.94 7.02
C ALA A 110 -16.86 -8.23 7.88
N PRO A 111 -17.84 -7.30 7.90
CA PRO A 111 -19.09 -7.54 8.60
C PRO A 111 -19.88 -8.68 7.92
N ASP A 112 -20.65 -9.43 8.72
CA ASP A 112 -21.56 -10.46 8.20
C ASP A 112 -22.57 -9.89 7.18
N LEU A 113 -22.96 -8.63 7.38
CA LEU A 113 -23.81 -7.87 6.47
C LEU A 113 -23.07 -6.63 6.00
N ALA A 114 -22.93 -6.51 4.68
CA ALA A 114 -22.36 -5.31 4.07
C ALA A 114 -23.17 -4.07 4.46
N ILE A 115 -22.47 -3.03 4.89
CA ILE A 115 -23.07 -1.73 5.18
C ILE A 115 -23.21 -0.92 3.89
N THR A 116 -24.12 0.05 3.93
CA THR A 116 -24.38 1.02 2.87
C THR A 116 -24.16 2.43 3.37
N ALA A 117 -24.08 3.40 2.46
CA ALA A 117 -23.98 4.82 2.85
C ALA A 117 -25.19 5.27 3.69
N GLY A 118 -26.38 4.65 3.48
CA GLY A 118 -27.57 4.93 4.27
C GLY A 118 -27.42 4.54 5.75
N ASP A 119 -26.66 3.48 6.04
CA ASP A 119 -26.40 3.04 7.41
C ASP A 119 -25.49 4.03 8.16
N LEU A 120 -24.61 4.73 7.44
CA LEU A 120 -23.76 5.80 7.98
C LEU A 120 -24.49 7.14 8.11
N GLN A 121 -25.62 7.30 7.44
CA GLN A 121 -26.39 8.55 7.32
C GLN A 121 -27.73 8.52 8.08
N GLY A 122 -27.97 7.51 8.92
CA GLY A 122 -29.21 7.37 9.67
C GLY A 122 -29.53 8.57 10.58
N ASP A 123 -30.73 8.61 11.16
CA ASP A 123 -31.28 9.73 11.98
C ASP A 123 -30.43 10.13 13.20
N ASN A 124 -29.32 9.44 13.46
CA ASN A 124 -28.45 9.68 14.58
C ASN A 124 -27.49 10.85 14.30
N ARG A 125 -27.66 11.96 15.03
CA ARG A 125 -26.77 13.14 14.94
C ARG A 125 -25.49 13.00 15.77
N ALA A 126 -25.14 11.78 16.16
CA ALA A 126 -23.94 11.51 16.95
C ALA A 126 -22.76 11.14 16.03
N PRO A 127 -21.52 11.46 16.43
CA PRO A 127 -20.35 10.94 15.75
C PRO A 127 -20.34 9.41 15.74
N ILE A 128 -19.91 8.81 14.65
CA ILE A 128 -19.74 7.35 14.53
C ILE A 128 -18.27 7.01 14.79
N ALA A 129 -18.02 6.13 15.76
CA ALA A 129 -16.69 5.66 16.10
C ALA A 129 -16.29 4.45 15.26
N PHE A 130 -15.01 4.41 14.87
CA PHE A 130 -14.42 3.34 14.09
C PHE A 130 -13.08 2.91 14.70
N VAL A 131 -12.75 1.64 14.50
CA VAL A 131 -11.45 1.04 14.85
C VAL A 131 -10.84 0.42 13.60
N ARG A 132 -9.52 0.58 13.41
CA ARG A 132 -8.82 -0.08 12.31
C ARG A 132 -8.59 -1.55 12.63
N ASN A 133 -8.68 -2.38 11.60
CA ASN A 133 -8.15 -3.73 11.65
C ASN A 133 -6.62 -3.68 11.88
N PRO A 134 -6.09 -4.26 12.97
CA PRO A 134 -4.64 -4.29 13.23
C PRO A 134 -3.81 -5.03 12.18
N ALA A 135 -4.45 -5.91 11.40
CA ALA A 135 -3.82 -6.63 10.29
C ALA A 135 -3.68 -5.78 9.02
N SER A 136 -4.63 -4.87 8.78
CA SER A 136 -4.61 -3.98 7.61
C SER A 136 -3.49 -2.94 7.69
N ARG A 137 -3.06 -2.47 6.51
CA ARG A 137 -1.98 -1.49 6.36
C ARG A 137 -2.49 -0.29 5.59
N PHE A 138 -2.34 0.87 6.21
CA PHE A 138 -2.75 2.16 5.69
C PHE A 138 -1.51 3.01 5.45
N ALA A 139 -1.40 3.60 4.27
CA ALA A 139 -0.39 4.59 3.93
C ALA A 139 -0.98 5.59 2.95
N PHE A 140 -0.37 6.75 2.80
CA PHE A 140 -0.78 7.70 1.76
C PHE A 140 0.43 8.38 1.13
N ILE A 141 0.23 8.86 -0.09
CA ILE A 141 1.15 9.76 -0.79
C ILE A 141 0.43 11.09 -0.96
N ARG A 142 1.03 12.17 -0.46
CA ARG A 142 0.48 13.52 -0.61
C ARG A 142 0.84 14.09 -1.98
N GLU A 143 -0.15 14.64 -2.67
CA GLU A 143 0.00 15.32 -3.96
C GLU A 143 0.12 16.83 -3.77
N ASP A 144 -0.74 17.41 -2.94
CA ASP A 144 -0.72 18.82 -2.50
C ASP A 144 -1.35 18.97 -1.10
N ASP A 145 -1.57 20.21 -0.63
CA ASP A 145 -2.13 20.49 0.69
C ASP A 145 -3.58 20.03 0.88
N THR A 146 -4.28 19.69 -0.21
CA THR A 146 -5.71 19.30 -0.22
C THR A 146 -5.96 17.98 -0.94
N ALA A 147 -4.91 17.31 -1.43
CA ALA A 147 -5.02 16.09 -2.21
C ALA A 147 -3.94 15.08 -1.81
N LEU A 148 -4.37 13.83 -1.69
CA LEU A 148 -3.52 12.67 -1.46
C LEU A 148 -4.12 11.43 -2.12
N THR A 149 -3.29 10.42 -2.37
CA THR A 149 -3.76 9.08 -2.66
C THR A 149 -3.58 8.19 -1.44
N LEU A 150 -4.67 7.65 -0.91
CA LEU A 150 -4.68 6.67 0.18
C LEU A 150 -4.45 5.26 -0.39
N PHE A 151 -3.68 4.45 0.32
CA PHE A 151 -3.42 3.04 0.00
C PHE A 151 -3.81 2.17 1.20
N VAL A 152 -4.73 1.22 0.99
CA VAL A 152 -5.19 0.28 2.02
C VAL A 152 -5.23 -1.12 1.46
N ASP A 153 -4.42 -2.00 2.04
CA ASP A 153 -4.36 -3.41 1.66
C ASP A 153 -4.15 -3.60 0.14
N GLY A 154 -3.27 -2.78 -0.44
CA GLY A 154 -2.91 -2.81 -1.86
C GLY A 154 -3.86 -2.06 -2.80
N GLN A 155 -5.00 -1.55 -2.32
CA GLN A 155 -5.92 -0.74 -3.11
C GLN A 155 -5.65 0.75 -2.93
N SER A 156 -5.84 1.55 -3.99
CA SER A 156 -5.59 2.99 -3.99
C SER A 156 -6.88 3.81 -4.12
N TYR A 157 -6.96 4.92 -3.40
CA TYR A 157 -8.08 5.85 -3.39
C TYR A 157 -7.57 7.29 -3.58
N PRO A 158 -7.84 7.93 -4.73
CA PRO A 158 -7.55 9.35 -4.88
C PRO A 158 -8.51 10.15 -4.00
N CYS A 159 -7.97 10.98 -3.11
CA CYS A 159 -8.72 11.71 -2.09
C CYS A 159 -8.47 13.21 -2.24
N ARG A 160 -9.53 14.00 -2.14
CA ARG A 160 -9.46 15.47 -2.25
C ARG A 160 -10.33 16.16 -1.20
N GLY A 161 -9.91 17.35 -0.79
CA GLY A 161 -10.65 18.19 0.15
C GLY A 161 -11.00 17.44 1.44
N PRO A 162 -12.27 17.42 1.88
CA PRO A 162 -12.67 16.76 3.12
C PRO A 162 -12.31 15.27 3.21
N MET A 163 -12.28 14.55 2.08
CA MET A 163 -11.89 13.13 2.05
C MET A 163 -10.40 12.97 2.36
N ALA A 164 -9.53 13.88 1.88
CA ALA A 164 -8.11 13.84 2.20
C ALA A 164 -7.87 14.02 3.71
N ASP A 165 -8.56 14.99 4.35
CA ASP A 165 -8.45 15.22 5.79
C ASP A 165 -8.85 13.98 6.61
N VAL A 166 -9.92 13.30 6.20
CA VAL A 166 -10.35 12.03 6.82
C VAL A 166 -9.29 10.95 6.63
N CYS A 167 -8.73 10.80 5.43
CA CYS A 167 -7.71 9.78 5.14
C CYS A 167 -6.43 9.97 5.96
N GLU A 168 -5.97 11.20 6.16
CA GLU A 168 -4.81 11.48 7.03
C GLU A 168 -5.08 11.00 8.45
N ARG A 169 -6.28 11.29 8.98
CA ARG A 169 -6.70 10.85 10.31
C ARG A 169 -6.80 9.33 10.42
N VAL A 170 -7.41 8.65 9.45
CA VAL A 170 -7.49 7.18 9.39
C VAL A 170 -6.11 6.53 9.36
N CYS A 171 -5.12 7.17 8.73
CA CYS A 171 -3.75 6.67 8.74
C CYS A 171 -3.03 6.89 10.09
N ALA A 172 -3.29 8.02 10.75
CA ALA A 172 -2.66 8.42 12.01
C ALA A 172 -3.24 7.72 13.25
N GLU A 173 -4.53 7.41 13.25
CA GLU A 173 -5.28 6.96 14.42
C GLU A 173 -5.75 5.51 14.28
N THR A 174 -5.58 4.70 15.33
CA THR A 174 -6.11 3.33 15.36
C THR A 174 -7.60 3.28 15.70
N ARG A 175 -8.10 4.32 16.39
CA ARG A 175 -9.51 4.56 16.70
C ARG A 175 -9.81 6.02 16.41
N PHE A 176 -10.90 6.30 15.72
CA PHE A 176 -11.28 7.65 15.33
C PHE A 176 -12.80 7.75 15.26
N ALA A 177 -13.34 8.97 15.32
CA ALA A 177 -14.76 9.22 15.10
C ALA A 177 -14.97 10.16 13.91
N LEU A 178 -16.04 9.94 13.17
CA LEU A 178 -16.46 10.80 12.07
C LEU A 178 -17.76 11.50 12.43
N GLU A 179 -17.79 12.82 12.24
CA GLU A 179 -18.98 13.63 12.46
C GLU A 179 -20.02 13.38 11.35
N PRO A 180 -21.33 13.53 11.63
CA PRO A 180 -22.38 13.37 10.63
C PRO A 180 -22.18 14.24 9.39
N GLU A 181 -21.64 15.46 9.53
CA GLU A 181 -21.37 16.35 8.41
C GLU A 181 -20.25 15.81 7.49
N GLN A 182 -19.28 15.06 8.05
CA GLN A 182 -18.24 14.41 7.27
C GLN A 182 -18.81 13.20 6.51
N LEU A 183 -19.66 12.41 7.16
CA LEU A 183 -20.34 11.25 6.56
C LEU A 183 -21.46 11.64 5.58
N ALA A 184 -21.95 12.87 5.64
CA ALA A 184 -22.85 13.44 4.64
C ALA A 184 -22.15 13.71 3.30
N ASN A 185 -20.81 13.80 3.27
CA ASN A 185 -20.06 13.87 2.03
C ASN A 185 -20.07 12.50 1.33
N PRO A 186 -20.54 12.41 0.07
CA PRO A 186 -20.70 11.13 -0.62
C PRO A 186 -19.38 10.40 -0.87
N ASP A 187 -18.27 11.11 -1.10
CA ASP A 187 -16.97 10.50 -1.35
C ASP A 187 -16.39 9.91 -0.06
N VAL A 188 -16.56 10.63 1.07
CA VAL A 188 -16.19 10.11 2.40
C VAL A 188 -17.04 8.90 2.76
N ALA A 189 -18.36 8.97 2.57
CA ALA A 189 -19.25 7.84 2.85
C ALA A 189 -18.88 6.62 2.01
N ALA A 190 -18.63 6.80 0.71
CA ALA A 190 -18.24 5.70 -0.19
C ALA A 190 -16.92 5.06 0.25
N LEU A 191 -15.92 5.85 0.63
CA LEU A 191 -14.66 5.34 1.17
C LEU A 191 -14.89 4.50 2.44
N ILE A 192 -15.62 5.05 3.42
CA ILE A 192 -15.82 4.38 4.70
C ILE A 192 -16.62 3.09 4.53
N VAL A 193 -17.65 3.09 3.68
CA VAL A 193 -18.41 1.88 3.31
C VAL A 193 -17.48 0.82 2.72
N ASP A 194 -16.63 1.19 1.77
CA ASP A 194 -15.70 0.25 1.15
C ASP A 194 -14.69 -0.31 2.18
N LEU A 195 -14.09 0.56 2.99
CA LEU A 195 -13.13 0.14 4.02
C LEU A 195 -13.77 -0.78 5.08
N VAL A 196 -15.02 -0.53 5.48
CA VAL A 196 -15.74 -1.41 6.42
C VAL A 196 -16.05 -2.75 5.75
N ASN A 197 -16.62 -2.73 4.54
CA ASN A 197 -17.02 -3.95 3.84
C ASN A 197 -15.84 -4.84 3.45
N ARG A 198 -14.64 -4.25 3.29
CA ARG A 198 -13.37 -4.98 3.10
C ARG A 198 -12.71 -5.40 4.42
N GLY A 199 -13.31 -5.11 5.57
CA GLY A 199 -12.75 -5.44 6.89
C GLY A 199 -11.47 -4.68 7.24
N CYS A 200 -11.20 -3.55 6.59
CA CYS A 200 -10.03 -2.71 6.87
C CYS A 200 -10.24 -1.86 8.13
N ILE A 201 -11.49 -1.46 8.38
CA ILE A 201 -11.96 -0.79 9.60
C ILE A 201 -13.29 -1.43 10.03
N ALA A 202 -13.68 -1.24 11.29
CA ALA A 202 -14.96 -1.68 11.82
C ALA A 202 -15.59 -0.57 12.67
N LEU A 203 -16.91 -0.63 12.89
CA LEU A 203 -17.59 0.22 13.87
C LEU A 203 -17.06 -0.13 15.27
N ASP A 204 -16.70 0.89 16.05
CA ASP A 204 -16.25 0.75 17.44
C ASP A 204 -17.48 0.89 18.34
N ASP A 205 -18.28 -0.17 18.45
CA ASP A 205 -19.39 -0.21 19.39
C ASP A 205 -18.83 -0.26 20.81
N PRO A 206 -19.21 0.65 21.72
CA PRO A 206 -18.82 0.55 23.11
C PRO A 206 -19.52 -0.65 23.73
N ASP A 207 -18.75 -1.69 24.05
CA ASP A 207 -19.15 -2.79 24.95
C ASP A 207 -19.75 -2.27 26.27
#